data_AF-A0A2N5U1F0-F1
#
_entry.id   AF-A0A2N5U1F0-F1
#
_cell.length_a   1.000
_cell.length_b   1.000
_cell.length_c   1.000
_cell.angle_alpha   90.00
_cell.angle_beta   90.00
_cell.angle_gamma   90.00
#
_symmetry.space_group_name_H-M   'P 1'
#
loop_
_entity.id
_entity.type
_entity.pdbx_description
1 polymer ?
#
loop_
_entity_poly.entity_id
_entity_poly.type
_entity_poly.pdbx_seq_one_letter_code
_entity_poly.pdbx_strand_id
1 'polypeptide(L)'
;MTTSFHLPPPQGFNPTALSGAEKRISLPQKLLALSRKELKDHIKQTSNRIYGNKAKDGQIDMASHLVHSEHTFVLAGTGFGKSCIAEIYLQLFKPYQKPVIVVLNPLDALGDNQV
;
A
#
# COMPACT_ATOMS: atom_id res chain seq x y z
N MET A 1 -59.35 -9.37 -12.08
CA MET A 1 -58.45 -8.40 -12.72
C MET A 1 -57.11 -8.52 -12.00
N THR A 2 -56.16 -9.24 -12.57
CA THR A 2 -54.86 -9.52 -11.93
C THR A 2 -53.79 -8.82 -12.74
N THR A 3 -53.28 -7.71 -12.24
CA THR A 3 -52.16 -6.98 -12.83
C THR A 3 -50.86 -7.64 -12.38
N SER A 4 -50.23 -8.41 -13.28
CA SER A 4 -48.86 -8.86 -13.08
C SER A 4 -47.90 -7.69 -13.29
N PHE A 5 -47.19 -7.31 -12.23
CA PHE A 5 -46.04 -6.40 -12.32
C PHE A 5 -44.86 -7.18 -12.91
N HIS A 6 -44.57 -6.92 -14.19
CA HIS A 6 -43.35 -7.38 -14.82
C HIS A 6 -42.21 -6.44 -14.42
N LEU A 7 -41.34 -6.88 -13.52
CA LEU A 7 -40.08 -6.18 -13.23
C LEU A 7 -39.11 -6.42 -14.39
N PRO A 8 -38.48 -5.38 -14.95
CA PRO A 8 -37.45 -5.58 -15.95
C PRO A 8 -36.27 -6.33 -15.34
N PRO A 9 -35.57 -7.18 -16.13
CA PRO A 9 -34.41 -7.90 -15.64
C PRO A 9 -33.36 -6.91 -15.11
N PRO A 10 -32.62 -7.25 -14.03
CA PRO A 10 -31.55 -6.41 -13.52
C PRO A 10 -30.57 -6.16 -14.65
N GLN A 11 -30.38 -4.88 -14.99
CA GLN A 11 -29.41 -4.51 -16.01
C GLN A 11 -28.03 -4.94 -15.48
N GLY A 12 -27.45 -5.91 -16.16
CA GLY A 12 -26.16 -6.48 -15.78
C GLY A 12 -25.12 -5.38 -15.64
N PHE A 13 -24.30 -5.49 -14.60
CA PHE A 13 -23.06 -4.72 -14.49
C PHE A 13 -22.30 -4.85 -15.81
N ASN A 14 -22.20 -3.74 -16.54
CA ASN A 14 -21.56 -3.68 -17.85
C ASN A 14 -20.12 -3.18 -17.63
N PRO A 15 -19.10 -4.06 -17.55
CA PRO A 15 -17.74 -3.67 -17.16
C PRO A 15 -17.11 -2.71 -18.18
N THR A 16 -17.68 -2.65 -19.38
CA THR A 16 -17.18 -1.94 -20.55
C THR A 16 -17.52 -0.44 -20.55
N ALA A 17 -18.31 0.06 -19.59
CA ALA A 17 -18.63 1.49 -19.46
C ALA A 17 -17.53 2.33 -18.78
N LEU A 18 -16.44 1.72 -18.31
CA LEU A 18 -15.27 2.43 -17.80
C LEU A 18 -14.26 2.68 -18.93
N SER A 19 -14.65 3.47 -19.94
CA SER A 19 -13.74 3.89 -21.03
C SER A 19 -13.00 5.21 -20.72
N GLY A 20 -12.76 5.50 -19.44
CA GLY A 20 -11.62 6.31 -19.04
C GLY A 20 -10.50 5.34 -18.67
N ALA A 21 -9.33 5.45 -19.29
CA ALA A 21 -8.15 4.75 -18.80
C ALA A 21 -7.75 5.37 -17.44
N GLU A 22 -8.52 5.03 -16.40
CA GLU A 22 -8.22 5.35 -15.01
C GLU A 22 -6.80 4.86 -14.75
N LYS A 23 -5.90 5.81 -14.50
CA LYS A 23 -4.47 5.53 -14.38
C LYS A 23 -4.27 4.62 -13.18
N ARG A 24 -3.99 3.34 -13.44
CA ARG A 24 -3.77 2.35 -12.39
C ARG A 24 -2.74 2.87 -11.40
N ILE A 25 -3.04 2.72 -10.11
CA ILE A 25 -2.12 3.11 -9.03
C ILE A 25 -0.81 2.36 -9.22
N SER A 26 0.29 3.09 -9.30
CA SER A 26 1.63 2.56 -9.51
C SER A 26 2.68 3.43 -8.84
N LEU A 27 3.78 2.81 -8.43
CA LEU A 27 4.95 3.56 -8.00
C LEU A 27 5.54 4.37 -9.17
N PRO A 28 6.21 5.51 -8.89
CA PRO A 28 6.96 6.23 -9.90
C PRO A 28 7.97 5.31 -10.60
N GLN A 29 8.00 5.31 -11.94
CA GLN A 29 8.95 4.51 -12.74
C GLN A 29 10.41 4.75 -12.33
N LYS A 30 10.75 6.00 -11.94
CA LYS A 30 12.07 6.33 -11.44
C LYS A 30 12.49 5.49 -10.22
N LEU A 31 11.56 5.11 -9.34
CA LEU A 31 11.85 4.27 -8.17
C LEU A 31 12.04 2.81 -8.58
N LEU A 32 11.23 2.33 -9.53
CA LEU A 32 11.31 0.97 -10.04
C LEU A 32 12.61 0.71 -10.83
N ALA A 33 13.22 1.76 -11.36
CA ALA A 33 14.47 1.69 -12.12
C ALA A 33 15.75 1.83 -11.27
N LEU A 34 15.63 2.14 -9.97
CA LEU A 34 16.80 2.28 -9.09
C LEU A 34 17.44 0.91 -8.81
N SER A 35 18.76 0.91 -8.62
CA SER A 35 19.42 -0.25 -8.02
C SER A 35 18.94 -0.46 -6.58
N ARG A 36 19.09 -1.68 -6.05
CA ARG A 36 18.65 -1.99 -4.68
C ARG A 36 19.27 -1.07 -3.63
N LYS A 37 20.53 -0.65 -3.83
CA LYS A 37 21.24 0.27 -2.94
C LYS A 37 20.63 1.68 -3.01
N GLU A 38 20.51 2.24 -4.20
CA GLU A 38 19.94 3.57 -4.40
C GLU A 38 18.49 3.66 -3.93
N LEU A 39 17.72 2.59 -4.13
CA LEU A 39 16.35 2.48 -3.64
C LEU A 39 16.31 2.53 -2.12
N LYS A 40 17.15 1.77 -1.42
CA LYS A 40 17.23 1.79 0.05
C LYS A 40 17.64 3.17 0.56
N ASP A 41 18.59 3.84 -0.10
CA ASP A 41 19.00 5.20 0.25
C ASP A 41 17.84 6.20 0.08
N HIS A 42 17.07 6.08 -1.01
CA HIS A 42 15.89 6.90 -1.24
C HIS A 42 14.79 6.66 -0.19
N ILE A 43 14.53 5.39 0.15
CA ILE A 43 13.57 5.00 1.18
C ILE A 43 14.00 5.54 2.54
N LYS A 44 15.30 5.43 2.87
CA LYS A 44 15.87 5.98 4.10
C LYS A 44 15.67 7.49 4.16
N GLN A 45 15.98 8.23 3.10
CA GLN A 45 15.75 9.67 3.04
C GLN A 45 14.27 10.03 3.21
N THR A 46 13.38 9.28 2.55
CA THR A 46 11.92 9.47 2.65
C THR A 46 11.44 9.25 4.08
N SER A 47 11.87 8.16 4.70
CA SER A 47 11.52 7.84 6.09
C SER A 47 12.07 8.87 7.07
N ASN A 48 13.32 9.31 6.87
CA ASN A 48 13.97 10.31 7.71
C ASN A 48 13.19 11.63 7.73
N ARG A 49 12.66 12.06 6.58
CA ARG A 49 11.84 13.27 6.46
C ARG A 49 10.54 13.19 7.27
N ILE A 50 9.98 11.99 7.42
CA ILE A 50 8.66 11.79 8.03
C ILE A 50 8.78 11.47 9.52
N TYR A 51 9.78 10.66 9.89
CA TYR A 51 9.91 10.10 11.24
C TYR A 51 11.16 10.57 11.98
N GLY A 52 12.03 11.38 11.38
CA GLY A 52 13.22 11.94 12.03
C GLY A 52 14.29 10.89 12.36
N ASN A 53 14.68 10.08 11.36
CA ASN A 53 15.69 9.02 11.48
C ASN A 53 15.33 7.85 12.41
N LYS A 54 14.03 7.60 12.65
CA LYS A 54 13.58 6.52 13.55
C LYS A 54 13.44 5.15 12.88
N ALA A 55 13.41 5.08 11.55
CA ALA A 55 13.25 3.81 10.87
C ALA A 55 14.51 2.95 10.96
N LYS A 56 14.30 1.67 11.29
CA LYS A 56 15.33 0.65 11.38
C LYS A 56 15.71 0.19 9.98
N ASP A 57 16.96 -0.21 9.78
CA ASP A 57 17.45 -0.70 8.49
C ASP A 57 16.64 -1.89 7.96
N GLY A 58 16.16 -2.77 8.86
CA GLY A 58 15.26 -3.87 8.48
C GLY A 58 13.93 -3.38 7.90
N GLN A 59 13.35 -2.28 8.39
CA GLN A 59 12.11 -1.73 7.82
C GLN A 59 12.35 -1.15 6.42
N ILE A 60 13.50 -0.49 6.22
CA ILE A 60 13.93 0.05 4.92
C ILE A 60 14.13 -1.09 3.92
N ASP A 61 14.78 -2.17 4.35
CA ASP A 61 14.97 -3.38 3.55
C ASP A 61 13.63 -3.97 3.10
N MET A 62 12.70 -4.15 4.03
CA MET A 62 11.37 -4.71 3.74
C MET A 62 10.57 -3.83 2.78
N ALA A 63 10.57 -2.51 2.99
CA ALA A 63 9.93 -1.58 2.05
C ALA A 63 10.56 -1.66 0.64
N SER A 64 11.87 -1.91 0.52
CA SER A 64 12.53 -2.08 -0.78
C SER A 64 12.06 -3.35 -1.51
N HIS A 65 11.80 -4.44 -0.80
CA HIS A 65 11.21 -5.65 -1.38
C HIS A 65 9.77 -5.42 -1.87
N LEU A 66 8.98 -4.65 -1.13
CA LEU A 66 7.61 -4.28 -1.54
C LEU A 66 7.59 -3.42 -2.81
N VAL A 67 8.60 -2.57 -3.03
CA VAL A 67 8.73 -1.78 -4.29
C VAL A 67 8.91 -2.69 -5.50
N HIS A 68 9.60 -3.81 -5.34
CA HIS A 68 9.75 -4.82 -6.38
C HIS A 68 8.60 -5.83 -6.44
N SER A 69 7.52 -5.61 -5.68
CA SER A 69 6.36 -6.50 -5.59
C SER A 69 6.71 -7.92 -5.14
N GLU A 70 7.78 -8.07 -4.36
CA GLU A 70 8.20 -9.36 -3.82
C GLU A 70 7.31 -9.75 -2.62
N HIS A 71 7.02 -11.05 -2.50
CA HIS A 71 6.41 -11.59 -1.28
C HIS A 71 7.48 -11.71 -0.21
N THR A 72 7.31 -11.01 0.90
CA THR A 72 8.34 -10.90 1.94
C THR A 72 7.81 -11.39 3.28
N PHE A 73 8.61 -12.20 3.97
CA PHE A 73 8.36 -12.64 5.34
C PHE A 73 9.39 -12.00 6.26
N VAL A 74 8.93 -11.40 7.36
CA VAL A 74 9.80 -10.81 8.38
C VAL A 74 9.53 -11.46 9.72
N LEU A 75 10.58 -12.00 10.34
CA LEU A 75 10.53 -12.43 11.73
C LEU A 75 10.91 -11.22 12.60
N ALA A 76 9.92 -10.60 13.22
CA ALA A 76 10.07 -9.37 13.99
C ALA A 76 9.35 -9.45 15.34
N GLY A 77 10.07 -9.12 16.41
CA GLY A 77 9.49 -9.02 17.75
C GLY A 77 8.54 -7.82 17.93
N THR A 78 7.91 -7.74 19.09
CA THR A 78 7.15 -6.56 19.51
C THR A 78 8.05 -5.32 19.58
N GLY A 79 7.53 -4.14 19.21
CA GLY A 79 8.31 -2.90 19.14
C GLY A 79 9.29 -2.83 17.96
N PHE A 80 9.20 -3.76 17.00
CA PHE A 80 9.89 -3.61 15.72
C PHE A 80 9.32 -2.46 14.88
N GLY A 81 8.06 -2.07 15.10
CA GLY A 81 7.34 -1.11 14.27
C GLY A 81 6.96 -1.73 12.93
N LYS A 82 6.15 -2.81 12.94
CA LYS A 82 5.75 -3.50 11.70
C LYS A 82 4.90 -2.60 10.81
N SER A 83 3.99 -1.83 11.40
CA SER A 83 3.15 -0.84 10.70
C SER A 83 3.98 0.23 9.98
N CYS A 84 5.13 0.61 10.53
CA CYS A 84 6.04 1.56 9.89
C CYS A 84 6.54 1.10 8.51
N ILE A 85 6.64 -0.22 8.24
CA ILE A 85 6.99 -0.72 6.89
C ILE A 85 5.92 -0.32 5.88
N ALA A 86 4.65 -0.53 6.22
CA ALA A 86 3.51 -0.19 5.37
C ALA A 86 3.41 1.33 5.16
N GLU A 87 3.63 2.11 6.23
CA GLU A 87 3.62 3.56 6.14
C GLU A 87 4.76 4.09 5.27
N ILE A 88 5.99 3.59 5.42
CA ILE A 88 7.11 3.95 4.54
C ILE A 88 6.75 3.64 3.08
N TYR A 89 6.20 2.45 2.82
CA TYR A 89 5.81 2.05 1.46
C TYR A 89 4.72 2.96 0.88
N LEU A 90 3.73 3.36 1.68
CA LEU A 90 2.68 4.32 1.29
C LEU A 90 3.26 5.64 0.77
N GLN A 91 4.33 6.10 1.41
CA GLN A 91 4.95 7.40 1.13
C GLN A 91 5.77 7.43 -0.16
N LEU A 92 5.99 6.27 -0.79
CA LEU A 92 6.68 6.16 -2.08
C LEU A 92 5.76 6.42 -3.29
N PHE A 93 4.44 6.39 -3.07
CA PHE A 93 3.47 6.75 -4.11
C PHE A 93 3.44 8.25 -4.35
N LYS A 94 2.93 8.66 -5.51
CA LYS A 94 2.80 10.09 -5.81
C LYS A 94 1.66 10.68 -4.96
N PRO A 95 1.76 11.93 -4.48
CA PRO A 95 0.78 12.53 -3.57
C PRO A 95 -0.67 12.54 -4.08
N TYR A 96 -0.87 12.59 -5.40
CA TYR A 96 -2.20 12.58 -6.02
C TYR A 96 -2.79 11.19 -6.22
N GLN A 97 -1.96 10.14 -6.12
CA GLN A 97 -2.46 8.77 -6.11
C GLN A 97 -3.07 8.52 -4.74
N LYS A 98 -4.19 7.81 -4.69
CA LYS A 98 -4.85 7.41 -3.44
C LYS A 98 -4.67 5.91 -3.22
N PRO A 99 -3.42 5.42 -3.01
CA PRO A 99 -3.17 4.00 -2.75
C PRO A 99 -3.86 3.57 -1.44
N VAL A 100 -4.32 2.33 -1.44
CA VAL A 100 -4.85 1.67 -0.24
C VAL A 100 -3.88 0.55 0.13
N ILE A 101 -3.37 0.59 1.36
CA ILE A 101 -2.57 -0.49 1.94
C ILE A 101 -3.36 -1.06 3.10
N VAL A 102 -3.61 -2.36 3.06
CA VAL A 102 -4.30 -3.08 4.13
C VAL A 102 -3.26 -3.79 4.99
N VAL A 103 -3.18 -3.40 6.26
CA VAL A 103 -2.36 -4.08 7.26
C VAL A 103 -3.30 -4.86 8.17
N LEU A 104 -3.31 -6.18 8.00
CA LEU A 104 -4.09 -7.07 8.86
C LEU A 104 -3.31 -7.29 10.16
N ASN A 105 -3.69 -6.55 11.20
CA ASN A 105 -3.18 -6.77 12.54
C ASN A 105 -4.12 -7.74 13.27
N PRO A 106 -3.71 -8.97 13.62
CA PRO A 106 -4.59 -9.94 14.27
C PRO A 106 -4.97 -9.60 15.72
N LEU A 107 -4.54 -8.43 16.22
CA LEU A 107 -4.85 -7.96 17.57
C LEU A 107 -5.82 -6.77 17.51
N ASP A 108 -7.11 -7.06 17.54
CA ASP A 108 -8.17 -6.07 17.84
C ASP A 108 -8.00 -5.47 19.26
N ALA A 109 -7.18 -6.09 20.11
CA ALA A 109 -6.97 -5.74 21.51
C ALA A 109 -5.96 -4.59 21.78
N LEU A 110 -5.29 -4.04 20.77
CA LEU A 110 -4.23 -3.03 20.97
C LEU A 110 -4.66 -1.57 20.77
N GLY A 111 -5.85 -1.31 20.22
CA GLY A 111 -6.38 0.05 20.02
C GLY A 111 -5.39 1.01 19.32
N ASP A 112 -5.44 2.30 19.69
CA ASP A 112 -4.54 3.36 19.17
C ASP A 112 -3.08 3.24 19.65
N ASN A 113 -2.75 2.20 20.41
CA ASN A 113 -1.45 2.01 21.04
C ASN A 113 -0.56 1.05 20.25
N GLN A 114 -0.64 1.10 18.93
CA GLN A 114 0.22 0.29 18.07
C GLN A 114 1.68 0.75 18.16
N VAL A 115 2.55 -0.17 18.61
CA VAL A 115 4.01 -0.03 18.70
C VAL A 115 4.75 -0.57 17.48
#